data_AF-A0A3D0RFD5-F1
#
_entry.id   AF-A0A3D0RFD5-F1
#
_cell.length_a   1.000
_cell.length_b   1.000
_cell.length_c   1.000
_cell.angle_alpha   90.00
_cell.angle_beta   90.00
_cell.angle_gamma   90.00
#
_symmetry.space_group_name_H-M   'P 1'
#
loop_
_entity.id
_entity.type
_entity.pdbx_description
1 polymer ?
#
loop_
_entity_poly.entity_id
_entity_poly.type
_entity_poly.pdbx_seq_one_letter_code
_entity_poly.pdbx_strand_id
1 'polypeptide(L)'
;WYWNYEYPDEGFAFDSYLVDEEDLQEGQIRLLSVDYPMVVPENTRIKLLITGNDVMHSFFVPSLAVQVYAFIGRTNEVWIDVPEGGKTYYGQCNQICGVNHAYMPIEVKALPADEYKVWVEAAREEFAMNETVPVIGEPETIVLASAE
;
A
#
# COMPACT_ATOMS: atom_id res chain seq x y z
N TRP A 1 7.79 -13.40 1.62
CA TRP A 1 7.77 -12.79 0.28
C TRP A 1 6.35 -12.36 -0.02
N TYR A 2 6.03 -11.16 0.42
CA TYR A 2 4.71 -10.53 0.29
C TYR A 2 4.91 -9.02 0.41
N TRP A 3 3.88 -8.24 0.15
CA TRP A 3 3.90 -6.80 0.41
C TRP A 3 2.93 -6.47 1.53
N ASN A 4 3.32 -5.57 2.43
CA ASN A 4 2.43 -4.99 3.42
C ASN A 4 2.09 -3.57 2.99
N TYR A 5 0.81 -3.21 3.10
CA TYR A 5 0.33 -1.87 2.80
C TYR A 5 -0.29 -1.25 4.05
N GLU A 6 0.20 -0.07 4.41
CA GLU A 6 -0.35 0.76 5.49
C GLU A 6 -1.00 2.01 4.89
N TYR A 7 -2.23 2.30 5.31
CA TYR A 7 -2.95 3.52 4.97
C TYR A 7 -3.06 4.36 6.25
N PRO A 8 -1.99 5.10 6.62
CA PRO A 8 -1.90 5.75 7.93
C PRO A 8 -2.99 6.81 8.15
N ASP A 9 -3.36 7.53 7.08
CA ASP A 9 -4.43 8.53 7.13
C ASP A 9 -5.82 7.89 7.32
N GLU A 10 -5.95 6.60 7.00
CA GLU A 10 -7.19 5.83 7.07
C GLU A 10 -7.25 4.87 8.27
N GLY A 11 -6.11 4.57 8.91
CA GLY A 11 -6.02 3.78 10.15
C GLY A 11 -6.08 2.26 9.97
N PHE A 12 -5.72 1.73 8.79
CA PHE A 12 -5.73 0.29 8.53
C PHE A 12 -4.46 -0.16 7.79
N ALA A 13 -4.15 -1.45 7.91
CA ALA A 13 -3.04 -2.09 7.22
C ALA A 13 -3.32 -3.57 6.98
N PHE A 14 -2.80 -4.10 5.87
CA PHE A 14 -2.97 -5.49 5.50
C PHE A 14 -1.75 -6.04 4.75
N ASP A 15 -1.62 -7.36 4.78
CA ASP A 15 -0.63 -8.09 3.99
C ASP A 15 -1.26 -8.54 2.66
N SER A 16 -0.43 -8.61 1.63
CA SER A 16 -0.80 -8.95 0.26
C SER A 16 0.06 -10.09 -0.26
N TYR A 17 -0.55 -11.26 -0.41
CA TYR A 17 0.08 -12.52 -0.83
C TYR A 17 -0.38 -12.91 -2.24
N LEU A 18 0.51 -13.61 -2.96
CA LEU A 18 0.17 -14.23 -4.24
C LEU A 18 -0.99 -15.22 -4.06
N VAL A 19 -1.99 -15.16 -4.94
CA VAL A 19 -3.02 -16.20 -5.04
C VAL A 19 -2.41 -17.44 -5.71
N ASP A 20 -2.57 -18.60 -5.07
CA ASP A 20 -2.10 -19.88 -5.61
C ASP A 20 -2.89 -20.28 -6.87
N GLU A 21 -2.24 -21.01 -7.78
CA GLU A 21 -2.83 -21.37 -9.08
C GLU A 21 -4.13 -22.17 -8.96
N GLU A 22 -4.28 -22.93 -7.88
CA GLU A 22 -5.47 -23.74 -7.57
C GLU A 22 -6.67 -22.88 -7.12
N ASP A 23 -6.42 -21.69 -6.56
CA ASP A 23 -7.42 -20.77 -6.00
C ASP A 23 -7.76 -19.59 -6.93
N LEU A 24 -7.11 -19.52 -8.11
CA LEU A 24 -7.35 -18.46 -9.09
C LEU A 24 -8.81 -18.47 -9.58
N GLN A 25 -9.44 -17.30 -9.48
CA GLN A 25 -10.78 -17.06 -9.97
C GLN A 25 -10.76 -16.57 -11.43
N GLU A 26 -11.93 -16.61 -12.09
CA GLU A 26 -12.08 -16.08 -13.45
C GLU A 26 -11.70 -14.59 -13.49
N GLY A 27 -10.78 -14.24 -14.40
CA GLY A 27 -10.25 -12.87 -14.55
C GLY A 27 -8.97 -12.58 -13.75
N GLN A 28 -8.58 -13.43 -12.80
CA GLN A 28 -7.29 -13.32 -12.12
C GLN A 28 -6.15 -13.86 -12.99
N ILE A 29 -4.96 -13.27 -12.83
CA ILE A 29 -3.78 -13.59 -13.65
C ILE A 29 -2.79 -14.35 -12.79
N ARG A 30 -2.41 -15.53 -13.27
CA ARG A 30 -1.36 -16.37 -12.67
C ARG A 30 -0.07 -15.56 -12.45
N LEU A 31 0.49 -15.67 -11.25
CA LEU A 31 1.72 -15.00 -10.78
C LEU A 31 1.63 -13.47 -10.65
N LEU A 32 0.46 -12.87 -10.85
CA LEU A 32 0.27 -11.41 -10.73
C LEU A 32 -0.87 -11.04 -9.76
N SER A 33 -1.89 -11.89 -9.65
CA SER A 33 -3.01 -11.63 -8.75
C SER A 33 -2.68 -11.92 -7.29
N VAL A 34 -3.21 -11.08 -6.41
CA VAL A 34 -3.05 -11.19 -4.94
C VAL A 34 -4.41 -11.31 -4.24
N ASP A 35 -4.38 -11.76 -2.99
CA ASP A 35 -5.57 -11.80 -2.12
C ASP A 35 -6.11 -10.39 -1.83
N TYR A 36 -5.22 -9.47 -1.44
CA TYR A 36 -5.55 -8.10 -1.09
C TYR A 36 -4.70 -7.11 -1.91
N PRO A 37 -5.25 -6.50 -2.97
CA PRO A 37 -4.51 -5.53 -3.78
C PRO A 37 -4.41 -4.17 -3.09
N MET A 38 -3.38 -3.38 -3.45
CA MET A 38 -3.30 -1.98 -3.04
C MET A 38 -4.36 -1.18 -3.81
N VAL A 39 -5.36 -0.64 -3.12
CA VAL A 39 -6.43 0.15 -3.75
C VAL A 39 -6.13 1.65 -3.63
N VAL A 40 -6.26 2.37 -4.73
CA VAL A 40 -6.00 3.82 -4.81
C VAL A 40 -7.11 4.53 -5.58
N PRO A 41 -7.38 5.82 -5.32
CA PRO A 41 -8.29 6.58 -6.17
C PRO A 41 -7.63 6.88 -7.52
N GLU A 42 -8.41 6.80 -8.60
CA GLU A 42 -7.99 7.22 -9.92
C GLU A 42 -7.83 8.74 -10.03
N ASN A 43 -7.18 9.21 -11.11
CA ASN A 43 -6.94 10.64 -11.38
C ASN A 43 -6.33 11.40 -10.19
N THR A 44 -5.51 10.71 -9.40
CA THR A 44 -4.95 11.22 -8.16
C THR A 44 -3.46 10.95 -8.11
N ARG A 45 -2.71 11.91 -7.57
CA ARG A 45 -1.29 11.76 -7.31
C ARG A 45 -1.08 11.20 -5.91
N ILE A 46 -0.53 9.99 -5.83
CA ILE A 46 -0.37 9.24 -4.58
C ILE A 46 1.11 9.27 -4.14
N LYS A 47 1.34 9.55 -2.86
CA LYS A 47 2.65 9.44 -2.23
C LYS A 47 2.81 8.04 -1.66
N LEU A 48 3.86 7.34 -2.06
CA LEU A 48 4.25 6.06 -1.51
C LEU A 48 5.50 6.23 -0.64
N LEU A 49 5.45 5.65 0.55
CA LEU A 49 6.59 5.48 1.45
C LEU A 49 6.97 4.01 1.46
N ILE A 50 8.12 3.69 0.88
CA ILE A 50 8.54 2.31 0.62
C ILE A 50 9.77 2.00 1.47
N THR A 51 9.70 0.94 2.27
CA THR A 51 10.81 0.44 3.10
C THR A 51 10.86 -1.09 3.06
N GLY A 52 11.93 -1.69 3.59
CA GLY A 52 12.10 -3.14 3.69
C GLY A 52 12.23 -3.60 5.15
N ASN A 53 11.84 -4.84 5.42
CA ASN A 53 11.88 -5.42 6.78
C ASN A 53 12.92 -6.55 6.94
N ASP A 54 13.34 -7.21 5.86
CA ASP A 54 14.21 -8.40 5.89
C ASP A 54 15.44 -8.29 4.98
N VAL A 55 15.25 -8.27 3.67
CA VAL A 55 16.30 -8.17 2.66
C VAL A 55 15.97 -7.04 1.68
N MET A 56 16.80 -6.84 0.68
CA MET A 56 16.50 -5.87 -0.38
C MET A 56 15.42 -6.41 -1.30
N HIS A 57 14.38 -5.61 -1.53
CA HIS A 57 13.35 -5.82 -2.55
C HIS A 57 13.29 -4.60 -3.48
N SER A 58 12.47 -4.67 -4.53
CA SER A 58 12.17 -3.50 -5.36
C SER A 58 10.70 -3.49 -5.74
N PHE A 59 10.00 -2.45 -5.31
CA PHE A 59 8.62 -2.19 -5.69
C PHE A 59 8.61 -1.65 -7.12
N PHE A 60 8.11 -2.45 -8.07
CA PHE A 60 8.16 -2.11 -9.48
C PHE A 60 6.81 -2.36 -10.16
N VAL A 61 6.16 -1.27 -10.59
CA VAL A 61 4.91 -1.29 -11.36
C VAL A 61 5.16 -0.53 -12.68
N PRO A 62 5.49 -1.23 -13.79
CA PRO A 62 5.93 -0.60 -15.02
C PRO A 62 4.94 0.41 -15.61
N SER A 63 3.65 0.08 -15.58
CA SER A 63 2.57 0.89 -16.16
C SER A 63 2.28 2.17 -15.38
N LEU A 64 2.76 2.27 -14.14
CA LEU A 64 2.76 3.49 -13.31
C LEU A 64 4.14 4.17 -13.28
N ALA A 65 5.09 3.70 -14.10
CA ALA A 65 6.45 4.22 -14.20
C ALA A 65 7.18 4.33 -12.84
N VAL A 66 6.87 3.43 -11.89
CA VAL A 66 7.48 3.41 -10.56
C VAL A 66 8.38 2.20 -10.40
N GLN A 67 9.64 2.46 -10.03
CA GLN A 67 10.58 1.46 -9.54
C GLN A 67 11.35 2.05 -8.36
N VAL A 68 11.22 1.46 -7.17
CA VAL A 68 11.92 1.93 -5.96
C VAL A 68 12.46 0.74 -5.19
N TYR A 69 13.67 0.84 -4.67
CA TYR A 69 14.21 -0.19 -3.77
C TYR A 69 13.58 -0.08 -2.37
N ALA A 70 13.25 -1.23 -1.80
CA ALA A 70 12.82 -1.39 -0.42
C ALA A 70 13.96 -2.07 0.36
N PHE A 71 14.54 -1.37 1.34
CA PHE A 71 15.62 -1.91 2.16
C PHE A 71 15.54 -1.40 3.59
N ILE A 72 16.05 -2.21 4.52
CA ILE A 72 15.99 -1.92 5.96
C ILE A 72 16.74 -0.64 6.30
N GLY A 73 16.18 0.13 7.23
CA GLY A 73 16.82 1.31 7.81
C GLY A 73 16.69 2.58 6.95
N ARG A 74 15.91 2.53 5.86
CA ARG A 74 15.56 3.70 5.07
C ARG A 74 14.13 3.60 4.54
N THR A 75 13.43 4.72 4.61
CA THR A 75 12.15 4.92 3.91
C THR A 75 12.41 5.77 2.68
N ASN A 76 12.09 5.23 1.50
CA ASN A 76 12.14 5.98 0.25
C ASN A 76 10.76 6.56 -0.05
N GLU A 77 10.74 7.81 -0.46
CA GLU A 77 9.52 8.50 -0.89
C GLU A 77 9.47 8.56 -2.41
N VAL A 78 8.33 8.22 -2.99
CA VAL A 78 8.04 8.39 -4.41
C VAL A 78 6.60 8.85 -4.60
N TRP A 79 6.35 9.54 -5.70
CA TRP A 79 5.01 9.92 -6.12
C TRP A 79 4.65 9.18 -7.39
N ILE A 80 3.44 8.65 -7.44
CA ILE A 80 2.85 8.07 -8.65
C ILE A 80 1.65 8.91 -9.06
N ASP A 81 1.49 9.12 -10.36
CA ASP A 81 0.27 9.69 -10.93
C ASP A 81 -0.60 8.54 -11.41
N VAL A 82 -1.81 8.38 -10.85
CA VAL A 82 -2.74 7.33 -11.24
C VAL A 82 -3.67 7.87 -12.34
N PRO A 83 -3.61 7.35 -13.58
CA PRO A 83 -4.50 7.78 -14.65
C PRO A 83 -5.99 7.56 -14.33
N GLU A 84 -6.84 8.36 -14.94
CA GLU A 84 -8.30 8.14 -14.99
C GLU A 84 -8.65 6.89 -15.83
N GLY A 85 -9.75 6.22 -15.49
CA GLY A 85 -10.33 5.12 -16.26
C GLY A 85 -10.38 3.77 -15.54
N GLY A 86 -10.22 3.74 -14.21
CA GLY A 86 -10.51 2.61 -13.31
C GLY A 86 -9.96 1.27 -13.79
N LYS A 87 -8.69 0.99 -13.50
CA LYS A 87 -8.04 -0.26 -13.95
C LYS A 87 -7.06 -0.80 -12.92
N THR A 88 -6.74 -2.08 -13.09
CA THR A 88 -5.70 -2.75 -12.31
C THR A 88 -4.34 -2.63 -13.01
N TYR A 89 -3.32 -2.31 -12.24
CA TYR A 89 -1.92 -2.24 -12.65
C TYR A 89 -1.16 -3.36 -11.94
N TYR A 90 -0.30 -4.04 -12.68
CA TYR A 90 0.46 -5.16 -12.16
C TYR A 90 1.95 -4.83 -12.12
N GLY A 91 2.61 -5.34 -11.10
CA GLY A 91 4.03 -5.23 -10.86
C GLY A 91 4.59 -6.50 -10.23
N GLN A 92 5.91 -6.55 -10.12
CA GLN A 92 6.63 -7.67 -9.49
C GLN A 92 7.85 -7.12 -8.75
N CYS A 93 8.39 -7.91 -7.83
CA CYS A 93 9.66 -7.56 -7.21
C CYS A 93 10.78 -7.56 -8.27
N ASN A 94 11.51 -6.44 -8.42
CA ASN A 94 12.59 -6.30 -9.40
C ASN A 94 14.00 -6.25 -8.77
N GLN A 95 14.17 -6.91 -7.63
CA GLN A 95 15.45 -7.07 -6.94
C GLN A 95 15.50 -8.46 -6.32
N ILE A 96 16.54 -9.24 -6.65
CA ILE A 96 16.68 -10.61 -6.15
C ILE A 96 16.64 -10.63 -4.61
N CYS A 97 15.65 -11.35 -4.06
CA CYS A 97 15.33 -11.33 -2.63
C CYS A 97 15.15 -12.73 -2.01
N GLY A 98 15.62 -13.78 -2.69
CA GLY A 98 15.61 -15.16 -2.19
C GLY A 98 14.79 -16.12 -3.06
N VAL A 99 14.46 -17.29 -2.49
CA VAL A 99 13.88 -18.42 -3.25
C VAL A 99 12.53 -18.10 -3.86
N ASN A 100 11.70 -17.31 -3.18
CA ASN A 100 10.38 -16.93 -3.69
C ASN A 100 10.36 -15.52 -4.30
N HIS A 101 11.50 -15.03 -4.80
CA HIS A 101 11.61 -13.71 -5.43
C HIS A 101 10.56 -13.47 -6.53
N ALA A 102 10.25 -14.49 -7.33
CA ALA A 102 9.27 -14.40 -8.41
C ALA A 102 7.79 -14.48 -7.97
N TYR A 103 7.53 -14.76 -6.68
CA TYR A 103 6.19 -15.09 -6.15
C TYR A 103 5.70 -14.05 -5.13
N MET A 104 6.08 -12.78 -5.32
CA MET A 104 5.60 -11.64 -4.54
C MET A 104 5.18 -10.49 -5.46
N PRO A 105 4.10 -10.68 -6.24
CA PRO A 105 3.62 -9.68 -7.17
C PRO A 105 3.03 -8.46 -6.45
N ILE A 106 2.79 -7.42 -7.22
CA ILE A 106 2.14 -6.19 -6.80
C ILE A 106 0.91 -6.03 -7.67
N GLU A 107 -0.26 -5.91 -7.05
CA GLU A 107 -1.50 -5.57 -7.72
C GLU A 107 -2.01 -4.24 -7.18
N VAL A 108 -2.23 -3.28 -8.07
CA VAL A 108 -2.74 -1.94 -7.72
C VAL A 108 -4.07 -1.73 -8.43
N LYS A 109 -5.15 -1.55 -7.67
CA LYS A 109 -6.49 -1.31 -8.22
C LYS A 109 -6.85 0.17 -8.12
N ALA A 110 -7.01 0.85 -9.25
CA ALA A 110 -7.53 2.21 -9.27
C ALA A 110 -9.06 2.19 -9.33
N LEU A 111 -9.70 2.90 -8.40
CA LEU A 111 -11.15 3.05 -8.33
C LEU A 111 -11.58 4.51 -8.53
N PRO A 112 -12.77 4.77 -9.11
CA PRO A 112 -13.40 6.08 -9.03
C PRO A 112 -13.51 6.56 -7.58
N ALA A 113 -13.46 7.88 -7.37
CA ALA A 113 -13.34 8.45 -6.03
C ALA A 113 -14.47 8.04 -5.07
N ASP A 114 -15.69 7.84 -5.58
CA ASP A 114 -16.84 7.42 -4.75
C ASP A 114 -16.75 5.93 -4.38
N GLU A 115 -16.30 5.07 -5.31
CA GLU A 115 -16.06 3.65 -5.03
C GLU A 115 -14.88 3.45 -4.07
N TYR A 116 -13.83 4.28 -4.20
CA TYR A 116 -12.69 4.28 -3.28
C TYR A 116 -13.12 4.57 -1.85
N LYS A 117 -13.99 5.55 -1.62
CA LYS A 117 -14.52 5.87 -0.28
C LYS A 117 -15.27 4.70 0.32
N VAL A 118 -16.15 4.06 -0.45
CA VAL A 118 -16.90 2.87 -0.01
C VAL A 118 -15.93 1.74 0.35
N TRP A 119 -14.90 1.53 -0.47
CA TRP A 119 -13.88 0.53 -0.17
C TRP A 119 -13.10 0.86 1.11
N VAL A 120 -12.71 2.11 1.34
CA VAL A 120 -12.03 2.56 2.55
C VAL A 120 -12.88 2.29 3.80
N GLU A 121 -14.18 2.56 3.77
CA GLU A 121 -15.08 2.29 4.90
C GLU A 121 -15.11 0.79 5.24
N ALA A 122 -15.21 -0.09 4.24
CA ALA A 122 -15.17 -1.53 4.44
C ALA A 122 -13.78 -2.01 4.95
N ALA A 123 -12.69 -1.49 4.36
CA ALA A 123 -11.33 -1.85 4.72
C ALA A 123 -10.97 -1.44 6.15
N ARG A 124 -11.49 -0.31 6.64
CA ARG A 124 -11.33 0.12 8.04
C ARG A 124 -11.94 -0.88 9.02
N GLU A 125 -13.06 -1.51 8.67
CA GLU A 125 -13.68 -2.53 9.54
C GLU A 125 -12.93 -3.87 9.48
N GLU A 126 -12.48 -4.27 8.28
CA GLU A 126 -11.81 -5.56 8.07
C GLU A 126 -10.35 -5.58 8.56
N PHE A 127 -9.60 -4.48 8.33
CA PHE A 127 -8.14 -4.41 8.51
C PHE A 127 -7.68 -3.37 9.54
N ALA A 128 -8.56 -3.00 10.48
CA ALA A 128 -8.27 -1.99 11.50
C ALA A 128 -6.90 -2.22 12.16
N MET A 129 -6.03 -1.21 12.15
CA MET A 129 -4.82 -1.25 12.95
C MET A 129 -5.22 -1.06 14.42
N ASN A 130 -4.82 -1.98 15.29
CA ASN A 130 -5.09 -1.85 16.72
C ASN A 130 -4.29 -0.63 17.24
N GLU A 131 -4.99 0.45 17.63
CA GLU A 131 -4.35 1.71 18.01
C GLU A 131 -3.45 1.54 19.24
N THR A 132 -2.13 1.60 19.03
CA THR A 132 -1.20 2.11 20.05
C THR A 132 -0.42 3.33 19.55
N VAL A 133 -0.89 4.01 18.50
CA VAL A 133 -0.36 5.31 18.11
C VAL A 133 -1.25 6.36 18.77
N PRO A 134 -0.74 7.14 19.75
CA PRO A 134 -1.53 8.19 20.36
C PRO A 134 -1.83 9.23 19.28
N VAL A 135 -3.12 9.40 18.96
CA VAL A 135 -3.61 10.60 18.28
C VAL A 135 -3.13 11.79 19.11
N ILE A 136 -2.20 12.56 18.58
CA ILE A 136 -1.83 13.85 19.18
C ILE A 136 -3.07 14.73 18.99
N GLY A 137 -3.91 14.78 20.02
CA GLY A 137 -5.05 15.67 20.08
C GLY A 137 -4.61 17.11 19.83
N GLU A 138 -5.55 17.93 19.36
CA GLU A 138 -5.35 19.37 19.10
C GLU A 138 -4.52 20.02 20.23
N PRO A 139 -3.60 20.94 19.90
CA PRO A 139 -2.69 21.49 20.90
C PRO A 139 -3.50 22.21 21.97
N GLU A 140 -3.57 21.64 23.17
CA GLU A 140 -4.08 22.34 24.33
C GLU A 140 -3.28 23.63 24.50
N THR A 141 -3.99 24.76 24.48
CA THR A 141 -3.39 26.08 24.61
C THR A 141 -2.85 26.20 26.03
N ILE A 142 -1.53 26.09 26.19
CA ILE A 142 -0.89 26.29 27.50
C ILE A 142 -1.07 27.75 27.91
N VAL A 143 -1.99 28.00 28.84
CA VAL A 143 -2.12 29.31 29.50
C VAL A 143 -1.00 29.42 30.53
N LEU A 144 0.05 30.15 30.19
CA LEU A 144 1.09 30.53 31.14
C LEU A 144 0.48 31.48 32.19
N ALA A 145 0.48 31.05 33.45
CA ALA A 145 0.08 31.91 34.56
C ALA A 145 0.99 33.15 34.63
N SER A 146 0.37 34.32 34.73
CA SER A 146 1.08 35.58 34.95
C SER A 146 1.77 35.56 36.31
N ALA A 147 3.08 35.81 36.32
CA ALA A 147 3.83 36.02 37.55
C ALA A 147 3.40 37.34 38.21
N GLU A 148 3.05 37.27 39.50
CA GLU A 148 3.01 38.42 40.41
C GLU A 148 4.41 38.77 40.91
#